data_AF-A0A3B3Q7Y6-F1
#
_entry.id   AF-A0A3B3Q7Y6-F1
#
_cell.length_a   1.000
_cell.length_b   1.000
_cell.length_c   1.000
_cell.angle_alpha   90.00
_cell.angle_beta   90.00
_cell.angle_gamma   90.00
#
_symmetry.space_group_name_H-M   'P 1'
#
loop_
_entity.id
_entity.type
_entity.pdbx_description
1 polymer ?
#
loop_
_entity_poly.entity_id
_entity_poly.type
_entity_poly.pdbx_seq_one_letter_code
_entity_poly.pdbx_strand_id
1 'polypeptide(L)'
;MTHAAELVAKLKGWCRGEGLSEAHTLMVIIPDDADISEIEDTLQTVKCLGRVRVRGRTFDVKHSQLMALCECKENLKEANVPKEVLPIGGGEPWPIVVVGETLPDDTDDFGHKLIGFLQKEGKTLEELGTLFSAPDHSTDPTEAILRAVSDLLEKARPSVESRAVSDETGNGKINSERWFIIPFEQAIVG
;
A
#
# COMPACT_ATOMS: atom_id res chain seq x y z
N MET A 1 12.23 -10.19 13.21
CA MET A 1 11.43 -11.09 12.34
C MET A 1 10.00 -10.57 12.38
N THR A 2 9.34 -10.41 11.24
CA THR A 2 7.93 -9.93 11.21
C THR A 2 7.00 -11.05 11.66
N HIS A 3 5.86 -10.72 12.28
CA HIS A 3 4.87 -11.70 12.74
C HIS A 3 4.44 -12.66 11.62
N ALA A 4 4.25 -12.14 10.40
CA ALA A 4 3.94 -12.94 9.22
C ALA A 4 5.02 -14.00 8.90
N ALA A 5 6.31 -13.64 8.99
CA ALA A 5 7.41 -14.58 8.75
C ALA A 5 7.46 -15.69 9.82
N GLU A 6 7.12 -15.36 11.08
CA GLU A 6 7.00 -16.36 12.15
C GLU A 6 5.86 -17.35 11.87
N LEU A 7 4.70 -16.86 11.43
CA LEU A 7 3.55 -17.70 11.06
C LEU A 7 3.87 -18.63 9.87
N VAL A 8 4.56 -18.13 8.84
CA VAL A 8 4.99 -18.95 7.69
C VAL A 8 5.99 -20.02 8.13
N ALA A 9 6.96 -19.68 8.98
CA ALA A 9 7.91 -20.66 9.52
C ALA A 9 7.19 -21.75 10.35
N LYS A 10 6.18 -21.36 11.13
CA LYS A 10 5.33 -22.28 11.89
C LYS A 10 4.54 -23.21 10.97
N LEU A 11 3.92 -22.68 9.92
CA LEU A 11 3.21 -23.47 8.91
C LEU A 11 4.14 -24.51 8.26
N LYS A 12 5.33 -24.11 7.80
CA LYS A 12 6.32 -25.04 7.23
C LYS A 12 6.70 -26.16 8.21
N GLY A 13 6.95 -25.80 9.47
CA GLY A 13 7.25 -26.77 10.53
C GLY A 13 6.11 -27.75 10.76
N TRP A 14 4.86 -27.25 10.75
CA TRP A 14 3.67 -28.07 10.97
C TRP A 14 3.39 -29.01 9.79
N CYS A 15 3.48 -28.52 8.55
CA CYS A 15 3.40 -29.34 7.34
C CYS A 15 4.40 -30.49 7.37
N ARG A 16 5.66 -30.20 7.74
CA ARG A 16 6.71 -31.23 7.87
C ARG A 16 6.38 -32.27 8.95
N GLY A 17 5.80 -31.84 10.07
CA GLY A 17 5.39 -32.73 11.16
C GLY A 17 4.27 -33.70 10.77
N GLU A 18 3.30 -33.22 9.98
CA GLU A 18 2.14 -34.01 9.53
C GLU A 18 2.37 -34.74 8.20
N GLY A 19 3.52 -34.53 7.54
CA GLY A 19 3.82 -35.10 6.22
C GLY A 19 2.97 -34.54 5.09
N LEU A 20 2.55 -33.27 5.20
CA LEU A 20 1.70 -32.59 4.23
C LEU A 20 2.53 -31.76 3.24
N SER A 21 2.01 -31.61 2.03
CA SER A 21 2.60 -30.75 1.01
C SER A 21 2.27 -29.27 1.28
N GLU A 22 3.30 -28.42 1.39
CA GLU A 22 3.13 -26.97 1.56
C GLU A 22 2.27 -26.35 0.43
N ALA A 23 2.33 -26.90 -0.78
CA ALA A 23 1.56 -26.43 -1.93
C ALA A 23 0.05 -26.75 -1.85
N HIS A 24 -0.36 -27.60 -0.91
CA HIS A 24 -1.75 -27.98 -0.70
C HIS A 24 -2.21 -27.67 0.72
N THR A 25 -1.43 -26.91 1.50
CA THR A 25 -1.72 -26.70 2.92
C THR A 25 -1.73 -25.22 3.24
N LEU A 26 -2.69 -24.83 4.08
CA LEU A 26 -2.75 -23.49 4.67
C LEU A 26 -2.92 -23.59 6.18
N MET A 27 -2.64 -22.50 6.86
CA MET A 27 -2.98 -22.28 8.26
C MET A 27 -3.99 -21.14 8.34
N VAL A 28 -5.03 -21.32 9.15
CA VAL A 28 -6.04 -20.29 9.40
C VAL A 28 -6.07 -19.96 10.90
N ILE A 29 -6.17 -18.67 11.23
CA ILE A 29 -6.35 -18.19 12.60
C ILE A 29 -7.86 -18.06 12.85
N ILE A 30 -8.36 -18.74 13.88
CA ILE A 30 -9.79 -18.95 14.12
C ILE A 30 -10.16 -18.57 15.55
N PRO A 31 -11.44 -18.29 15.85
CA PRO A 31 -11.89 -18.11 17.22
C PRO A 31 -11.90 -19.45 17.97
N ASP A 32 -11.84 -19.39 19.30
CA ASP A 32 -11.66 -20.57 20.16
C ASP A 32 -12.85 -21.54 20.13
N ASP A 33 -14.04 -21.05 19.77
CA ASP A 33 -15.29 -21.80 19.69
C ASP A 33 -15.57 -22.39 18.30
N ALA A 34 -14.79 -22.04 17.27
CA ALA A 34 -14.97 -22.59 15.93
C ALA A 34 -14.71 -24.10 15.89
N ASP A 35 -15.70 -24.84 15.39
CA ASP A 35 -15.60 -26.28 15.22
C ASP A 35 -15.01 -26.67 13.84
N ILE A 36 -14.64 -27.94 13.69
CA ILE A 36 -14.00 -28.44 12.46
C ILE A 36 -14.91 -28.26 11.24
N SER A 37 -16.22 -28.46 11.39
CA SER A 37 -17.15 -28.37 10.27
C SER A 37 -17.29 -26.93 9.81
N GLU A 38 -17.41 -25.99 10.76
CA GLU A 38 -17.46 -24.56 10.47
C GLU A 38 -16.19 -24.08 9.76
N ILE A 39 -15.02 -24.57 10.18
CA ILE A 39 -13.74 -24.26 9.54
C ILE A 39 -13.71 -24.78 8.10
N GLU A 40 -14.05 -26.06 7.91
CA GLU A 40 -14.07 -26.68 6.58
C GLU A 40 -15.08 -26.01 5.65
N ASP A 41 -16.30 -25.76 6.11
CA ASP A 41 -17.37 -25.15 5.32
C ASP A 41 -17.02 -23.70 4.94
N THR A 42 -16.51 -22.92 5.89
CA THR A 42 -16.08 -21.53 5.65
C THR A 42 -14.96 -21.47 4.62
N LEU A 43 -13.91 -22.29 4.77
CA LEU A 43 -12.80 -22.30 3.81
C LEU A 43 -13.23 -22.82 2.43
N GLN A 44 -14.19 -23.75 2.35
CA GLN A 44 -14.73 -24.24 1.08
C GLN A 44 -15.50 -23.17 0.29
N THR A 45 -15.90 -22.05 0.91
CA THR A 45 -16.45 -20.91 0.17
C THR A 45 -15.41 -20.23 -0.73
N VAL A 46 -14.12 -20.40 -0.42
CA VAL A 46 -13.00 -19.86 -1.20
C VAL A 46 -12.68 -20.83 -2.36
N LYS A 47 -13.13 -20.46 -3.56
CA LYS A 47 -13.08 -21.32 -4.76
C LYS A 47 -11.70 -21.89 -5.08
N CYS A 48 -10.62 -21.13 -4.83
CA CYS A 48 -9.26 -21.58 -5.14
C CYS A 48 -8.72 -22.65 -4.18
N LEU A 49 -9.41 -22.95 -3.07
CA LEU A 49 -9.03 -24.00 -2.11
C LEU A 49 -9.65 -25.37 -2.48
N GLY A 50 -10.80 -25.35 -3.16
CA GLY A 50 -11.55 -26.57 -3.47
C GLY A 50 -12.04 -27.27 -2.21
N ARG A 51 -11.81 -28.59 -2.12
CA ARG A 51 -12.19 -29.35 -0.93
C ARG A 51 -11.15 -29.13 0.17
N VAL A 52 -11.62 -28.77 1.37
CA VAL A 52 -10.75 -28.49 2.52
C VAL A 52 -10.99 -29.54 3.60
N ARG A 53 -9.90 -29.98 4.24
CA ARG A 53 -9.91 -30.87 5.41
C ARG A 53 -9.02 -30.33 6.52
N VAL A 54 -9.54 -30.22 7.73
CA VAL A 54 -8.72 -29.86 8.89
C VAL A 54 -7.86 -31.07 9.28
N ARG A 55 -6.54 -30.87 9.36
CA ARG A 55 -5.56 -31.91 9.71
C ARG A 55 -5.08 -31.80 11.15
N GLY A 56 -5.10 -30.60 11.72
CA GLY A 56 -4.73 -30.39 13.12
C GLY A 56 -5.13 -29.01 13.62
N ARG A 57 -5.11 -28.84 14.94
CA ARG A 57 -5.28 -27.55 15.61
C ARG A 57 -4.20 -27.33 16.65
N THR A 58 -3.78 -26.09 16.83
CA THR A 58 -2.78 -25.71 17.83
C THR A 58 -3.06 -24.32 18.35
N PHE A 59 -2.78 -24.08 19.62
CA PHE A 59 -2.91 -22.77 20.24
C PHE A 59 -1.53 -22.10 20.32
N ASP A 60 -1.40 -20.90 19.77
CA ASP A 60 -0.21 -20.08 19.94
C ASP A 60 -0.30 -19.30 21.26
N VAL A 61 0.42 -19.78 22.27
CA VAL A 61 0.49 -19.13 23.58
C VAL A 61 1.09 -17.72 23.50
N LYS A 62 2.01 -17.47 22.56
CA LYS A 62 2.69 -16.15 22.44
C LYS A 62 1.71 -15.06 21.99
N HIS A 63 0.82 -15.41 21.07
CA HIS A 63 -0.14 -14.48 20.46
C HIS A 63 -1.57 -14.68 20.98
N SER A 64 -1.81 -15.68 21.83
CA SER A 64 -3.11 -16.08 22.35
C SER A 64 -4.13 -16.36 21.25
N GLN A 65 -3.76 -17.16 20.26
CA GLN A 65 -4.56 -17.42 19.06
C GLN A 65 -4.69 -18.91 18.77
N LEU A 66 -5.89 -19.37 18.45
CA LEU A 66 -6.12 -20.72 17.94
C LEU A 66 -5.88 -20.76 16.42
N MET A 67 -5.19 -21.80 15.97
CA MET A 67 -4.87 -22.01 14.56
C MET A 67 -5.24 -23.42 14.13
N ALA A 68 -5.71 -23.55 12.90
CA ALA A 68 -5.99 -24.82 12.26
C ALA A 68 -5.12 -25.01 11.02
N LEU A 69 -4.51 -26.19 10.91
CA LEU A 69 -3.83 -26.66 9.71
C LEU A 69 -4.84 -27.32 8.79
N CYS A 70 -4.95 -26.85 7.56
CA CYS A 70 -5.96 -27.30 6.62
C CYS A 70 -5.29 -27.77 5.32
N GLU A 71 -5.66 -28.97 4.87
CA GLU A 71 -5.29 -29.47 3.55
C GLU A 71 -6.38 -29.16 2.53
N CYS A 72 -5.96 -28.63 1.40
CA CYS A 72 -6.77 -28.24 0.27
C CYS A 72 -6.56 -29.23 -0.88
N LYS A 73 -7.62 -29.49 -1.65
CA LYS A 73 -7.52 -30.31 -2.87
C LYS A 73 -6.70 -29.62 -3.94
N GLU A 74 -6.88 -28.31 -4.08
CA GLU A 74 -6.23 -27.52 -5.13
C GLU A 74 -4.82 -27.09 -4.71
N ASN A 75 -3.99 -26.77 -5.71
CA ASN A 75 -2.65 -26.24 -5.50
C ASN A 75 -2.73 -24.74 -5.19
N LEU A 76 -2.21 -24.35 -4.03
CA LEU A 76 -2.28 -23.00 -3.51
C LEU A 76 -1.19 -22.14 -4.12
N LYS A 77 -1.60 -21.05 -4.77
CA LYS A 77 -0.72 -19.97 -5.21
C LYS A 77 -1.02 -18.75 -4.36
N GLU A 78 -0.02 -18.20 -3.68
CA GLU A 78 -0.20 -17.07 -2.75
C GLU A 78 -0.97 -15.91 -3.38
N ALA A 79 -0.67 -15.58 -4.65
CA ALA A 79 -1.36 -14.51 -5.37
C ALA A 79 -2.88 -14.72 -5.54
N ASN A 80 -3.37 -15.96 -5.44
CA ASN A 80 -4.78 -16.31 -5.63
C ASN A 80 -5.52 -16.54 -4.32
N VAL A 81 -4.80 -16.79 -3.22
CA VAL A 81 -5.42 -17.08 -1.92
C VAL A 81 -5.72 -15.75 -1.22
N PRO A 82 -6.96 -15.51 -0.77
CA PRO A 82 -7.28 -14.31 -0.02
C PRO A 82 -6.53 -14.31 1.32
N LYS A 83 -6.14 -13.13 1.80
CA LYS A 83 -5.45 -12.99 3.09
C LYS A 83 -6.34 -13.29 4.28
N GLU A 84 -7.65 -13.15 4.13
CA GLU A 84 -8.65 -13.38 5.16
C GLU A 84 -9.91 -13.97 4.52
N VAL A 85 -10.69 -14.72 5.30
CA VAL A 85 -12.00 -15.24 4.89
C VAL A 85 -13.06 -14.84 5.92
N LEU A 86 -14.25 -14.47 5.45
CA LEU A 86 -15.38 -14.19 6.33
C LEU A 86 -16.09 -15.51 6.70
N PRO A 87 -16.36 -15.77 7.99
CA PRO A 87 -17.11 -16.94 8.42
C PRO A 87 -18.54 -16.95 7.87
N ILE A 88 -19.08 -18.13 7.59
CA ILE A 88 -20.45 -18.28 7.08
C ILE A 88 -21.48 -17.74 8.09
N GLY A 89 -21.23 -17.94 9.39
CA GLY A 89 -22.06 -17.41 10.48
C GLY A 89 -21.96 -15.90 10.69
N GLY A 90 -21.10 -15.21 9.93
CA GLY A 90 -20.68 -13.84 10.22
C GLY A 90 -19.67 -13.77 11.36
N GLY A 91 -19.23 -12.56 11.69
CA GLY A 91 -18.19 -12.31 12.68
C GLY A 91 -16.91 -11.74 12.06
N GLU A 92 -15.82 -11.82 12.82
CA GLU A 92 -14.53 -11.28 12.40
C GLU A 92 -13.91 -12.15 11.30
N PRO A 93 -13.24 -11.53 10.29
CA PRO A 93 -12.50 -12.27 9.28
C PRO A 93 -11.41 -13.14 9.90
N TRP A 94 -11.21 -14.33 9.34
CA TRP A 94 -10.18 -15.27 9.74
C TRP A 94 -8.94 -15.12 8.85
N PRO A 95 -7.79 -14.73 9.41
CA PRO A 95 -6.53 -14.65 8.66
C PRO A 95 -6.10 -16.01 8.11
N ILE A 96 -5.71 -16.01 6.83
CA ILE A 96 -5.17 -17.15 6.11
C ILE A 96 -3.68 -16.94 5.88
N VAL A 97 -2.91 -17.96 6.21
CA VAL A 97 -1.47 -18.04 6.00
C VAL A 97 -1.20 -19.20 5.05
N VAL A 98 -0.51 -18.92 3.96
CA VAL A 98 0.01 -19.91 3.02
C VAL A 98 1.52 -19.79 2.94
N VAL A 99 2.18 -20.86 2.52
CA VAL A 99 3.59 -20.75 2.14
C VAL A 99 3.62 -20.04 0.79
N GLY A 100 4.08 -18.79 0.81
CA GLY A 100 4.38 -18.07 -0.41
C GLY A 100 5.45 -18.78 -1.23
N GLU A 101 5.32 -18.68 -2.56
CA GLU A 101 6.52 -18.72 -3.38
C GLU A 101 7.32 -17.50 -2.90
N THR A 102 8.42 -17.76 -2.19
CA THR A 102 9.48 -16.75 -2.12
C THR A 102 9.81 -16.47 -3.57
N LEU A 103 9.26 -15.38 -4.13
CA LEU A 103 9.90 -14.74 -5.26
C LEU A 103 11.36 -14.71 -4.85
N PRO A 104 12.29 -15.27 -5.67
CA PRO A 104 13.69 -14.95 -5.46
C PRO A 104 13.68 -13.44 -5.29
N ASP A 105 14.22 -12.98 -4.17
CA ASP A 105 14.23 -11.58 -3.85
C ASP A 105 14.80 -10.86 -5.08
N ASP A 106 13.95 -10.30 -5.93
CA ASP A 106 14.39 -9.72 -7.21
C ASP A 106 15.31 -8.54 -6.91
N THR A 107 15.33 -8.06 -5.66
CA THR A 107 16.31 -7.10 -5.17
C THR A 107 17.71 -7.69 -5.07
N ASP A 108 17.87 -8.99 -4.83
CA ASP A 108 19.16 -9.70 -4.83
C ASP A 108 19.63 -9.93 -6.28
N ASP A 109 18.78 -10.39 -7.21
CA ASP A 109 19.17 -10.55 -8.62
C ASP A 109 19.46 -9.21 -9.31
N PHE A 110 18.61 -8.20 -9.09
CA PHE A 110 18.87 -6.84 -9.56
C PHE A 110 20.11 -6.24 -8.89
N GLY A 111 20.26 -6.41 -7.58
CA GLY A 111 21.42 -5.96 -6.81
C GLY A 111 22.72 -6.57 -7.33
N HIS A 112 22.76 -7.88 -7.55
CA HIS A 112 23.90 -8.58 -8.12
C HIS A 112 24.21 -8.15 -9.56
N LYS A 113 23.19 -7.97 -10.41
CA LYS A 113 23.38 -7.45 -11.77
C LYS A 113 23.89 -6.01 -11.75
N LEU A 114 23.32 -5.14 -10.94
CA LEU A 114 23.72 -3.74 -10.80
C LEU A 114 25.16 -3.62 -10.30
N ILE A 115 25.51 -4.36 -9.24
CA ILE A 115 26.90 -4.43 -8.74
C ILE A 115 27.83 -4.95 -9.83
N GLY A 116 27.43 -5.99 -10.57
CA GLY A 116 28.21 -6.54 -11.68
C GLY A 116 28.42 -5.55 -12.84
N PHE A 117 27.43 -4.73 -13.18
CA PHE A 117 27.57 -3.66 -14.16
C PHE A 117 28.49 -2.55 -13.67
N LEU A 118 28.33 -2.12 -12.42
CA LEU A 118 29.19 -1.10 -11.82
C LEU A 118 30.66 -1.53 -11.82
N GLN A 119 30.95 -2.77 -11.41
CA GLN A 119 32.30 -3.32 -11.45
C GLN A 119 32.89 -3.40 -12.88
N LYS A 120 32.08 -3.77 -13.88
CA LYS A 120 32.52 -3.80 -15.29
C LYS A 120 32.84 -2.42 -15.83
N GLU A 121 32.11 -1.40 -15.39
CA GLU A 121 32.33 0.01 -15.74
C GLU A 121 33.41 0.67 -14.84
N GLY A 122 33.99 -0.07 -13.88
CA GLY A 122 34.98 0.45 -12.93
C GLY A 122 34.42 1.43 -11.90
N LYS A 123 33.10 1.43 -11.69
CA LYS A 123 32.36 2.35 -10.82
C LYS A 123 31.97 1.72 -9.50
N THR A 124 31.79 2.54 -8.47
CA THR A 124 31.29 2.10 -7.15
C THR A 124 29.90 2.67 -6.86
N LEU A 125 29.15 2.01 -5.96
CA LEU A 125 27.81 2.46 -5.57
C LEU A 125 27.83 3.86 -4.90
N GLU A 126 28.94 4.23 -4.30
CA GLU A 126 29.19 5.55 -3.71
C GLU A 126 29.15 6.68 -4.77
N GLU A 127 29.58 6.38 -6.00
CA GLU A 127 29.55 7.33 -7.13
C GLU A 127 28.15 7.54 -7.70
N LEU A 128 27.23 6.57 -7.53
CA LEU A 128 25.82 6.80 -7.84
C LEU A 128 25.16 7.69 -6.80
N GLY A 129 25.57 7.59 -5.53
CA GLY A 129 25.08 8.45 -4.46
C GLY A 129 25.30 9.94 -4.76
N THR A 130 26.38 10.31 -5.45
CA THR A 130 26.65 11.70 -5.85
C THR A 130 25.89 12.14 -7.11
N LEU A 131 25.47 11.20 -7.97
CA LEU A 131 24.61 11.46 -9.14
C LEU A 131 23.13 11.61 -8.76
N PHE A 132 22.69 10.87 -7.73
CA PHE A 132 21.33 10.93 -7.17
C PHE A 132 21.20 11.86 -5.98
N SER A 133 22.32 12.38 -5.45
CA SER A 133 22.31 13.58 -4.65
C SER A 133 21.89 14.71 -5.59
N ALA A 134 20.58 14.91 -5.69
CA ALA A 134 20.05 16.18 -6.11
C ALA A 134 20.79 17.25 -5.30
N PRO A 135 21.25 18.36 -5.91
CA PRO A 135 21.64 19.51 -5.11
C PRO A 135 20.48 19.78 -4.15
N ASP A 136 20.80 20.04 -2.88
CA ASP A 136 19.85 20.47 -1.86
C ASP A 136 18.85 21.44 -2.49
N HIS A 137 17.69 20.92 -2.86
CA HIS A 137 16.51 21.70 -3.13
C HIS A 137 15.49 21.23 -2.10
N SER A 138 15.81 21.54 -0.86
CA SER A 138 14.81 21.86 0.16
C SER A 138 14.00 23.12 -0.20
N THR A 139 13.98 23.54 -1.47
CA THR A 139 12.94 24.43 -1.96
C THR A 139 11.69 23.59 -2.13
N ASP A 140 10.89 23.53 -1.07
CA ASP A 140 9.44 23.35 -1.16
C ASP A 140 8.96 24.04 -2.46
N PRO A 141 8.16 23.38 -3.33
CA PRO A 141 7.67 23.96 -4.57
C PRO A 141 7.13 25.39 -4.42
N THR A 142 6.62 25.75 -3.24
CA THR A 142 6.24 27.14 -2.93
C THR A 142 7.42 28.12 -2.94
N GLU A 143 8.60 27.76 -2.42
CA GLU A 143 9.79 28.62 -2.37
C GLU A 143 10.38 28.88 -3.77
N ALA A 144 10.38 27.86 -4.63
CA ALA A 144 10.82 28.00 -6.02
C ALA A 144 9.90 28.96 -6.81
N ILE A 145 8.59 28.87 -6.58
CA ILE A 145 7.60 29.78 -7.17
C ILE A 145 7.80 31.20 -6.63
N LEU A 146 8.00 31.37 -5.31
CA LEU A 146 8.21 32.68 -4.70
C LEU A 146 9.46 33.39 -5.23
N ARG A 147 10.58 32.68 -5.40
CA ARG A 147 11.79 33.25 -6.03
C ARG A 147 11.55 33.65 -7.48
N ALA A 148 10.92 32.78 -8.27
CA ALA A 148 10.62 33.09 -9.68
C ALA A 148 9.72 34.33 -9.83
N VAL A 149 8.75 34.51 -8.93
CA VAL A 149 7.88 35.69 -8.91
C VAL A 149 8.64 36.94 -8.46
N SER A 150 9.55 36.82 -7.49
CA SER A 150 10.42 37.91 -7.06
C SER A 150 11.35 38.39 -8.18
N ASP A 151 11.98 37.45 -8.89
CA ASP A 151 12.86 37.76 -10.03
C ASP A 151 12.10 38.42 -11.18
N LEU A 152 10.85 37.98 -11.43
CA LEU A 152 9.98 38.58 -12.43
C LEU A 152 9.61 40.03 -12.06
N LEU A 153 9.35 40.31 -10.78
CA LEU A 153 9.02 41.65 -10.28
C LEU A 153 10.23 42.60 -10.35
N GLU A 154 11.44 42.11 -10.06
CA GLU A 154 12.65 42.91 -10.24
C GLU A 154 12.90 43.23 -11.72
N LYS A 155 12.63 42.27 -12.60
CA LYS A 155 12.84 42.41 -14.05
C LYS A 155 11.74 43.21 -14.75
N ALA A 156 10.56 43.31 -14.15
CA ALA A 156 9.42 44.08 -14.63
C ALA A 156 9.38 45.52 -14.07
N ARG A 157 10.39 45.97 -13.32
CA ARG A 157 10.48 47.38 -12.92
C ARG A 157 10.57 48.26 -14.18
N PRO A 158 9.63 49.19 -14.41
CA PRO A 158 9.76 50.14 -15.50
C PRO A 158 10.98 51.02 -15.21
N SER A 159 11.95 51.03 -16.13
CA SER A 159 13.00 52.04 -16.14
C SER A 159 12.32 53.40 -16.23
N VAL A 160 12.46 54.20 -15.17
CA VAL A 160 12.03 55.60 -15.18
C VAL A 160 12.96 56.35 -16.13
N GLU A 161 12.62 56.35 -17.42
CA GLU A 161 13.12 57.34 -18.37
C GLU A 161 11.96 58.26 -18.74
N SER A 162 12.14 59.50 -18.31
CA SER A 162 11.24 60.64 -18.35
C SER A 162 10.55 60.90 -19.69
N ARG A 163 9.25 61.21 -19.67
CA ARG A 163 8.69 62.37 -20.40
C ARG A 163 7.29 62.75 -19.92
N ALA A 164 7.09 64.06 -19.82
CA ALA A 164 5.96 64.74 -19.19
C ALA A 164 4.89 65.20 -20.21
N VAL A 165 3.64 65.28 -19.72
CA VAL A 165 2.56 66.28 -20.00
C VAL A 165 1.84 66.12 -21.37
N SER A 166 0.51 66.18 -21.55
CA SER A 166 -0.63 66.79 -20.81
C SER A 166 -1.97 66.04 -21.02
N ASP A 167 -2.94 66.27 -20.11
CA ASP A 167 -4.42 66.48 -20.24
C ASP A 167 -5.28 65.47 -21.06
N GLU A 168 -6.57 65.18 -20.80
CA GLU A 168 -7.66 65.90 -20.14
C GLU A 168 -8.81 64.90 -19.79
N THR A 169 -9.47 65.13 -18.64
CA THR A 169 -10.87 64.86 -18.22
C THR A 169 -11.73 63.75 -18.86
N GLY A 170 -12.35 62.89 -18.01
CA GLY A 170 -13.48 62.04 -18.42
C GLY A 170 -14.14 61.22 -17.30
N ASN A 171 -15.18 61.79 -16.70
CA ASN A 171 -16.07 61.28 -15.64
C ASN A 171 -16.75 59.91 -15.94
N GLY A 172 -16.85 59.00 -14.96
CA GLY A 172 -17.57 57.72 -15.09
C GLY A 172 -18.03 57.13 -13.74
N LYS A 173 -19.34 57.17 -13.50
CA LYS A 173 -20.06 56.79 -12.28
C LYS A 173 -19.85 55.34 -11.83
N ILE A 174 -19.70 55.16 -10.52
CA ILE A 174 -19.86 53.90 -9.80
C ILE A 174 -21.34 53.48 -9.78
N ASN A 175 -21.65 52.26 -10.21
CA ASN A 175 -22.94 51.62 -9.97
C ASN A 175 -22.75 50.36 -9.11
N SER A 176 -23.42 50.39 -7.97
CA SER A 176 -23.51 49.36 -6.94
C SER A 176 -24.74 48.51 -7.22
N GLU A 177 -24.58 47.25 -7.63
CA GLU A 177 -25.64 46.24 -7.57
C GLU A 177 -25.12 44.89 -7.09
N ARG A 178 -25.14 44.77 -5.76
CA ARG A 178 -25.59 43.66 -4.92
C ARG A 178 -26.10 42.39 -5.65
N TRP A 179 -25.31 41.32 -5.61
CA TRP A 179 -25.79 39.95 -5.81
C TRP A 179 -26.07 39.32 -4.44
N PHE A 180 -27.35 39.00 -4.20
CA PHE A 180 -27.82 38.30 -3.01
C PHE A 180 -27.47 36.80 -3.09
N ILE A 181 -26.91 36.29 -1.99
CA ILE A 181 -26.77 34.86 -1.69
C ILE A 181 -28.15 34.29 -1.34
N ILE A 182 -28.54 33.19 -1.98
CA ILE A 182 -29.76 32.44 -1.65
C ILE A 182 -29.37 31.22 -0.79
N PRO A 183 -29.99 31.00 0.39
CA PRO A 183 -29.64 29.89 1.28
C PRO A 183 -30.42 28.60 0.99
N PHE A 184 -29.80 27.53 1.49
CA PHE A 184 -30.08 26.10 1.47
C PHE A 184 -31.07 25.72 2.58
N GLU A 185 -32.25 25.12 2.27
CA GLU A 185 -32.84 23.96 2.99
C GLU A 185 -34.28 23.59 2.57
N GLN A 186 -34.61 22.31 2.81
CA GLN A 186 -35.92 21.64 2.94
C GLN A 186 -36.62 21.07 1.70
N ALA A 187 -36.39 19.76 1.49
CA ALA A 187 -37.35 18.85 0.88
C ALA A 187 -37.63 17.70 1.87
N ILE A 188 -38.82 17.72 2.49
CA ILE A 188 -39.40 16.62 3.26
C ILE A 188 -40.88 16.49 2.85
N VAL A 189 -41.19 15.29 2.32
CA VAL A 189 -42.48 14.56 2.30
C VAL A 189 -43.62 15.07 1.42
N GLY A 190 -43.96 14.23 0.44
CA GLY A 190 -45.27 14.08 -0.19
C GLY A 190 -45.40 12.65 -0.67
#